data_AF-A0A348WFR1-F1
#
_entry.id   AF-A0A348WFR1-F1
#
_cell.length_a   1.000
_cell.length_b   1.000
_cell.length_c   1.000
_cell.angle_alpha   90.00
_cell.angle_beta   90.00
_cell.angle_gamma   90.00
#
_symmetry.space_group_name_H-M   'P 1'
#
loop_
_entity.id
_entity.type
_entity.pdbx_description
1 polymer ?
#
loop_
_entity_poly.entity_id
_entity_poly.type
_entity_poly.pdbx_seq_one_letter_code
_entity_poly.pdbx_strand_id
1 'polypeptide(L)'
;FPETDRRERGFIGAYGLSWSRLNPKGLETRLSFGQVWREKDLIERDGSATFSASSGQRGSTSDMLVAAHVATQNGLSLTARGLFDSGFDTTKAEVRTAWNNAKTGLSASYIWLGSDLAEDRPNTISEWAFDASYRMSRHWTGHAEWRYDVASDESVEGGLGVTYTNECVDITLKASRRFTSSTILTPSTDFSLTVGLRGFATRTSDANYARTCRK
;
A
#
# COMPACT_ATOMS: atom_id res chain seq x y z
N PHE A 1 -20.79 6.14 6.00
CA PHE A 1 -20.33 5.74 7.34
C PHE A 1 -20.39 4.24 7.45
N PRO A 2 -19.37 3.58 8.00
CA PRO A 2 -19.48 2.19 8.43
C PRO A 2 -20.14 2.11 9.84
N GLU A 3 -21.05 3.02 10.18
CA GLU A 3 -21.79 3.07 11.45
C GLU A 3 -23.29 3.13 11.15
N THR A 4 -24.08 2.35 11.88
CA THR A 4 -25.52 2.15 11.62
C THR A 4 -26.39 3.36 11.99
N ASP A 5 -25.91 4.21 12.87
CA ASP A 5 -26.60 5.38 13.43
C ASP A 5 -26.33 6.68 12.66
N ARG A 6 -25.31 6.71 11.79
CA ARG A 6 -24.99 7.88 10.97
C ARG A 6 -25.50 7.77 9.54
N ARG A 7 -26.19 8.81 9.09
CA ARG A 7 -26.68 8.94 7.71
C ARG A 7 -26.41 10.33 7.18
N GLU A 8 -25.90 10.41 5.94
CA GLU A 8 -25.87 11.66 5.21
C GLU A 8 -27.31 12.11 4.90
N ARG A 9 -27.56 13.42 4.90
CA ARG A 9 -28.90 14.01 4.73
C ARG A 9 -28.90 14.98 3.56
N GLY A 10 -30.03 15.08 2.86
CA GLY A 10 -30.18 15.96 1.69
C GLY A 10 -29.79 15.28 0.38
N PHE A 11 -29.83 16.04 -0.72
CA PHE A 11 -29.45 15.53 -2.02
C PHE A 11 -27.93 15.43 -2.16
N ILE A 12 -27.45 14.32 -2.71
CA ILE A 12 -26.03 14.03 -2.93
C ILE A 12 -25.88 13.58 -4.38
N GLY A 13 -24.96 14.22 -5.10
CA GLY A 13 -24.56 13.85 -6.46
C GLY A 13 -23.10 13.46 -6.49
N ALA A 14 -22.76 12.41 -7.24
CA ALA A 14 -21.37 12.07 -7.53
C ALA A 14 -21.16 12.14 -9.03
N TYR A 15 -20.04 12.72 -9.44
CA TYR A 15 -19.64 12.77 -10.84
C TYR A 15 -18.16 12.43 -10.95
N GLY A 16 -17.79 11.89 -12.11
CA GLY A 16 -16.42 11.47 -12.35
C GLY A 16 -16.17 11.12 -13.80
N LEU A 17 -14.90 11.12 -14.15
CA LEU A 17 -14.41 10.76 -15.48
C LEU A 17 -13.36 9.68 -15.31
N SER A 18 -13.46 8.62 -16.11
CA SER A 18 -12.41 7.62 -16.20
C SER A 18 -11.94 7.49 -17.65
N TRP A 19 -10.63 7.51 -17.84
CA TRP A 19 -9.98 7.26 -19.11
C TRP A 19 -9.09 6.03 -18.98
N SER A 20 -9.10 5.18 -19.99
CA SER A 20 -8.22 4.01 -20.05
C SER A 20 -7.61 3.86 -21.44
N ARG A 21 -6.35 3.46 -21.44
CA ARG A 21 -5.63 3.04 -22.64
C ARG A 21 -5.07 1.65 -22.39
N LEU A 22 -5.53 0.70 -23.18
CA LEU A 22 -5.08 -0.69 -23.14
C LEU A 22 -4.26 -0.94 -24.40
N ASN A 23 -2.95 -1.17 -24.23
CA ASN A 23 -2.12 -1.67 -25.32
C ASN A 23 -1.74 -3.13 -25.03
N PRO A 24 -2.28 -4.11 -25.79
CA PRO A 24 -1.98 -5.53 -25.62
C PRO A 24 -0.50 -5.90 -25.79
N LYS A 25 0.36 -4.98 -26.22
CA LYS A 25 1.80 -5.20 -26.46
C LYS A 25 2.73 -4.32 -25.61
N GLY A 26 2.23 -3.58 -24.62
CA GLY A 26 3.14 -2.66 -23.94
C GLY A 26 2.61 -2.00 -22.67
N LEU A 27 1.82 -0.94 -22.84
CA LEU A 27 1.45 0.01 -21.80
C LEU A 27 -0.05 -0.03 -21.53
N GLU A 28 -0.40 -0.28 -20.28
CA GLU A 28 -1.73 -0.10 -19.73
C GLU A 28 -1.75 1.17 -18.89
N THR A 29 -2.73 2.03 -19.10
CA THR A 29 -2.90 3.27 -18.34
C THR A 29 -4.35 3.47 -18.00
N ARG A 30 -4.63 3.86 -16.76
CA ARG A 30 -5.94 4.34 -16.31
C ARG A 30 -5.78 5.65 -15.56
N LEU A 31 -6.66 6.59 -15.83
CA LEU A 31 -6.79 7.84 -15.10
C LEU A 31 -8.26 7.96 -14.66
N SER A 32 -8.47 8.37 -13.42
CA SER A 32 -9.81 8.56 -12.87
C SER A 32 -9.85 9.85 -12.05
N PHE A 33 -10.92 10.60 -12.25
CA PHE A 33 -11.25 11.82 -11.53
C PHE A 33 -12.65 11.64 -10.95
N GLY A 34 -12.87 12.04 -9.71
CA GLY A 34 -14.18 11.92 -9.08
C GLY A 34 -14.38 12.95 -7.99
N GLN A 35 -15.62 13.41 -7.84
CA GLN A 35 -15.98 14.38 -6.82
C GLN A 35 -17.44 14.17 -6.39
N VAL A 36 -17.71 14.45 -5.13
CA VAL A 36 -19.04 14.40 -4.54
C VAL A 36 -19.51 15.81 -4.27
N TRP A 37 -20.71 16.11 -4.73
CA TRP A 37 -21.43 17.33 -4.41
C TRP A 37 -22.63 17.01 -3.50
N ARG A 38 -22.92 17.92 -2.60
CA ARG A 38 -24.02 17.87 -1.64
C ARG A 38 -24.77 19.18 -1.67
N GLU A 39 -26.08 19.09 -1.55
CA GLU A 39 -26.96 20.26 -1.46
C GLU A 39 -26.60 21.20 -0.30
N LYS A 40 -26.12 20.63 0.81
CA LYS A 40 -25.77 21.36 2.03
C LYS A 40 -24.62 20.70 2.78
N ASP A 41 -23.88 21.52 3.50
CA ASP A 41 -22.83 21.07 4.41
C ASP A 41 -23.43 20.18 5.50
N LEU A 42 -22.76 19.07 5.79
CA LEU A 42 -23.17 18.15 6.84
C LEU A 42 -22.56 18.59 8.17
N ILE A 43 -23.44 19.02 9.07
CA ILE A 43 -23.11 19.49 10.41
C ILE A 43 -23.86 18.62 11.43
N GLU A 44 -23.17 18.24 12.49
CA GLU A 44 -23.70 17.51 13.63
C GLU A 44 -24.55 18.40 14.54
N ARG A 45 -25.25 17.79 15.50
CA ARG A 45 -26.14 18.53 16.43
C ARG A 45 -25.39 19.53 17.31
N ASP A 46 -24.12 19.27 17.60
CA ASP A 46 -23.25 20.13 18.40
C ASP A 46 -22.61 21.27 17.58
N GLY A 47 -22.93 21.39 16.28
CA GLY A 47 -22.39 22.40 15.38
C GLY A 47 -21.04 22.03 14.76
N SER A 48 -20.48 20.86 15.08
CA SER A 48 -19.25 20.37 14.45
C SER A 48 -19.50 19.84 13.04
N ALA A 49 -18.48 19.89 12.18
CA ALA A 49 -18.58 19.29 10.85
C ALA A 49 -18.66 17.77 10.96
N THR A 50 -19.59 17.15 10.24
CA THR A 50 -19.75 15.69 10.19
C THR A 50 -18.50 14.96 9.69
N PHE A 51 -17.73 15.62 8.82
CA PHE A 51 -16.49 15.08 8.26
C PHE A 51 -15.26 15.83 8.79
N SER A 52 -14.21 15.07 9.10
CA SER A 52 -12.93 15.61 9.53
C SER A 52 -12.23 16.38 8.40
N ALA A 53 -11.23 17.20 8.74
CA ALA A 53 -10.56 18.04 7.78
C ALA A 53 -9.77 17.21 6.75
N SER A 54 -9.13 16.13 7.20
CA SER A 54 -8.33 15.27 6.31
C SER A 54 -9.15 14.24 5.52
N SER A 55 -10.46 14.15 5.77
CA SER A 55 -11.32 13.21 5.07
C SER A 55 -11.50 13.53 3.57
N GLY A 56 -11.30 14.80 3.20
CA GLY A 56 -11.65 15.36 1.90
C GLY A 56 -13.14 15.36 1.60
N GLN A 57 -14.01 15.16 2.59
CA GLN A 57 -15.46 15.07 2.41
C GLN A 57 -16.22 16.27 2.99
N ARG A 58 -15.50 17.24 3.56
CA ARG A 58 -16.10 18.40 4.23
C ARG A 58 -16.72 19.38 3.24
N GLY A 59 -17.79 20.03 3.68
CA GLY A 59 -18.49 21.04 2.88
C GLY A 59 -19.46 20.44 1.86
N SER A 60 -20.04 21.32 1.07
CA SER A 60 -20.98 20.99 -0.01
C SER A 60 -20.30 20.33 -1.21
N THR A 61 -18.98 20.47 -1.34
CA THR A 61 -18.22 19.80 -2.40
C THR A 61 -17.01 19.13 -1.77
N SER A 62 -16.83 17.84 -2.03
CA SER A 62 -15.66 17.09 -1.56
C SER A 62 -14.40 17.57 -2.26
N ASP A 63 -13.25 17.20 -1.71
CA ASP A 63 -11.99 17.19 -2.44
C ASP A 63 -12.15 16.33 -3.70
N MET A 64 -11.41 16.69 -4.74
CA MET A 64 -11.35 15.94 -5.98
C MET A 64 -10.43 14.74 -5.79
N LEU A 65 -10.98 13.54 -5.98
CA LEU A 65 -10.20 12.32 -6.10
C LEU A 65 -9.52 12.30 -7.47
N VAL A 66 -8.19 12.17 -7.46
CA VAL A 66 -7.39 11.88 -8.64
C VAL A 66 -6.73 10.53 -8.44
N ALA A 67 -6.88 9.62 -9.40
CA ALA A 67 -6.22 8.33 -9.40
C ALA A 67 -5.58 8.03 -10.75
N ALA A 68 -4.38 7.48 -10.72
CA ALA A 68 -3.62 7.06 -11.88
C ALA A 68 -3.10 5.65 -11.67
N HIS A 69 -3.12 4.85 -12.73
CA HIS A 69 -2.51 3.53 -12.76
C HIS A 69 -1.78 3.35 -14.09
N VAL A 70 -0.55 2.84 -14.02
CA VAL A 70 0.28 2.51 -15.17
C VAL A 70 0.85 1.12 -14.94
N ALA A 71 0.78 0.26 -15.95
CA ALA A 71 1.42 -1.05 -15.93
C ALA A 71 2.03 -1.36 -17.27
N THR A 72 3.10 -2.15 -17.25
CA THR A 72 3.84 -2.55 -18.45
C THR A 72 4.09 -4.06 -18.47
N GLN A 73 4.36 -4.60 -19.66
CA GLN A 73 4.65 -6.03 -19.83
C GLN A 73 6.00 -6.47 -19.24
N ASN A 74 6.93 -5.54 -18.97
CA ASN A 74 8.19 -5.85 -18.32
C ASN A 74 8.09 -5.91 -16.77
N GLY A 75 6.85 -5.88 -16.25
CA GLY A 75 6.55 -6.06 -14.83
C GLY A 75 6.63 -4.79 -13.99
N LEU A 76 6.78 -3.61 -14.61
CA LEU A 76 6.67 -2.32 -13.92
C LEU A 76 5.18 -1.99 -13.72
N SER A 77 4.85 -1.52 -12.54
CA SER A 77 3.54 -0.98 -12.19
C SER A 77 3.69 0.25 -11.31
N LEU A 78 2.78 1.20 -11.49
CA LEU A 78 2.66 2.41 -10.68
C LEU A 78 1.19 2.69 -10.46
N THR A 79 0.83 3.00 -9.23
CA THR A 79 -0.50 3.48 -8.84
C THR A 79 -0.31 4.72 -7.99
N ALA A 80 -0.99 5.80 -8.32
CA ALA A 80 -1.02 7.03 -7.54
C ALA A 80 -2.46 7.42 -7.27
N ARG A 81 -2.76 7.90 -6.07
CA ARG A 81 -4.07 8.45 -5.71
C ARG A 81 -3.93 9.60 -4.74
N GLY A 82 -4.80 10.59 -4.83
CA GLY A 82 -4.83 11.71 -3.90
C GLY A 82 -6.17 12.41 -3.88
N LEU A 83 -6.43 13.10 -2.77
CA LEU A 83 -7.53 14.03 -2.59
C LEU A 83 -6.96 15.44 -2.66
N PHE A 84 -7.55 16.28 -3.49
CA PHE A 84 -7.12 17.67 -3.71
C PHE A 84 -8.30 18.62 -3.52
N ASP A 85 -8.11 19.63 -2.70
CA ASP A 85 -9.10 20.70 -2.54
C ASP A 85 -9.08 21.66 -3.75
N SER A 86 -9.90 22.72 -3.68
CA SER A 86 -9.95 23.75 -4.75
C SER A 86 -8.65 24.55 -4.92
N GLY A 87 -7.78 24.57 -3.90
CA GLY A 87 -6.47 25.20 -3.93
C GLY A 87 -5.36 24.27 -4.43
N PHE A 88 -5.68 23.01 -4.75
CA PHE A 88 -4.72 21.93 -5.03
C PHE A 88 -3.86 21.51 -3.82
N ASP A 89 -4.30 21.82 -2.61
CA ASP A 89 -3.70 21.26 -1.40
C ASP A 89 -4.22 19.83 -1.17
N THR A 90 -3.37 18.98 -0.59
CA THR A 90 -3.70 17.58 -0.36
C THR A 90 -3.60 17.20 1.11
N THR A 91 -4.66 16.55 1.60
CA THR A 91 -4.70 15.98 2.95
C THR A 91 -4.37 14.48 2.95
N LYS A 92 -4.56 13.79 1.82
CA LYS A 92 -4.25 12.37 1.64
C LYS A 92 -3.74 12.10 0.24
N ALA A 93 -2.55 11.53 0.15
CA ALA A 93 -1.98 11.05 -1.09
C ALA A 93 -1.20 9.75 -0.88
N GLU A 94 -1.17 8.91 -1.90
CA GLU A 94 -0.39 7.68 -1.91
C GLU A 94 0.16 7.42 -3.31
N VAL A 95 1.41 6.96 -3.36
CA VAL A 95 2.03 6.41 -4.56
C VAL A 95 2.56 5.03 -4.22
N ARG A 96 2.32 4.05 -5.09
CA ARG A 96 2.90 2.71 -5.03
C ARG A 96 3.52 2.38 -6.37
N THR A 97 4.74 1.89 -6.35
CA THR A 97 5.41 1.37 -7.54
C THR A 97 5.99 0.00 -7.24
N ALA A 98 5.96 -0.88 -8.23
CA ALA A 98 6.61 -2.16 -8.15
C ALA A 98 7.19 -2.54 -9.50
N TRP A 99 8.33 -3.21 -9.48
CA TRP A 99 8.96 -3.79 -10.65
C TRP A 99 9.34 -5.24 -10.35
N ASN A 100 8.76 -6.16 -11.11
CA ASN A 100 8.96 -7.60 -10.92
C ASN A 100 9.43 -8.27 -12.22
N ASN A 101 10.44 -9.11 -12.10
CA ASN A 101 10.91 -9.98 -13.18
C ASN A 101 11.31 -11.37 -12.63
N ALA A 102 11.87 -12.23 -13.48
CA ALA A 102 12.22 -13.61 -13.12
C ALA A 102 13.32 -13.75 -12.03
N LYS A 103 13.98 -12.67 -11.62
CA LYS A 103 15.04 -12.66 -10.61
C LYS A 103 14.87 -11.60 -9.54
N THR A 104 14.16 -10.51 -9.82
CA THR A 104 14.14 -9.31 -8.99
C THR A 104 12.70 -8.89 -8.76
N GLY A 105 12.35 -8.59 -7.52
CA GLY A 105 11.14 -7.87 -7.17
C GLY A 105 11.52 -6.67 -6.34
N LEU A 106 11.19 -5.47 -6.81
CA LEU A 106 11.36 -4.22 -6.09
C LEU A 106 9.98 -3.59 -5.90
N SER A 107 9.68 -3.06 -4.72
CA SER A 107 8.54 -2.18 -4.50
C SER A 107 8.93 -0.98 -3.67
N ALA A 108 8.24 0.13 -3.94
CA ALA A 108 8.28 1.31 -3.11
C ALA A 108 6.86 1.85 -2.95
N SER A 109 6.55 2.35 -1.78
CA SER A 109 5.32 3.11 -1.53
C SER A 109 5.64 4.36 -0.75
N TYR A 110 4.88 5.41 -1.03
CA TYR A 110 4.88 6.65 -0.30
C TYR A 110 3.46 6.99 0.11
N ILE A 111 3.27 7.36 1.37
CA ILE A 111 2.00 7.87 1.88
C ILE A 111 2.18 9.28 2.44
N TRP A 112 1.20 10.14 2.21
CA TRP A 112 1.05 11.42 2.86
C TRP A 112 -0.33 11.47 3.48
N LEU A 113 -0.37 11.68 4.79
CA LEU A 113 -1.60 11.82 5.56
C LEU A 113 -1.44 13.05 6.46
N GLY A 114 -2.13 14.14 6.16
CA GLY A 114 -2.12 15.37 6.97
C GLY A 114 -2.85 15.17 8.29
N SER A 115 -2.32 15.69 9.41
CA SER A 115 -2.81 15.43 10.79
C SER A 115 -4.34 15.44 10.94
N ASP A 116 -4.89 14.48 11.68
CA ASP A 116 -6.31 14.37 11.98
C ASP A 116 -6.56 13.67 13.32
N LEU A 117 -7.01 14.44 14.31
CA LEU A 117 -7.34 13.90 15.64
C LEU A 117 -8.58 12.98 15.63
N ALA A 118 -9.48 13.12 14.67
CA ALA A 118 -10.61 12.20 14.53
C ALA A 118 -10.19 10.83 13.99
N GLU A 119 -8.96 10.71 13.49
CA GLU A 119 -8.34 9.46 13.04
C GLU A 119 -7.20 9.00 13.97
N ASP A 120 -7.18 9.47 15.22
CA ASP A 120 -6.12 9.20 16.21
C ASP A 120 -4.71 9.53 15.71
N ARG A 121 -4.60 10.58 14.87
CA ARG A 121 -3.37 10.92 14.16
C ARG A 121 -3.01 12.40 14.37
N PRO A 122 -2.41 12.76 15.52
CA PRO A 122 -2.14 14.17 15.88
C PRO A 122 -1.11 14.86 14.97
N ASN A 123 -0.23 14.09 14.33
CA ASN A 123 0.82 14.59 13.46
C ASN A 123 0.61 14.12 12.01
N THR A 124 1.20 14.83 11.06
CA THR A 124 1.29 14.39 9.67
C THR A 124 2.15 13.12 9.58
N ILE A 125 1.71 12.15 8.78
CA ILE A 125 2.51 10.98 8.42
C ILE A 125 2.96 11.17 6.97
N SER A 126 4.27 11.12 6.75
CA SER A 126 4.88 11.17 5.43
C SER A 126 5.89 10.04 5.36
N GLU A 127 5.52 8.90 4.80
CA GLU A 127 6.29 7.67 4.98
C GLU A 127 6.64 7.03 3.65
N TRP A 128 7.92 6.67 3.49
CA TRP A 128 8.38 5.75 2.46
C TRP A 128 8.48 4.32 3.03
N ALA A 129 8.07 3.34 2.23
CA ALA A 129 8.37 1.94 2.47
C ALA A 129 8.95 1.31 1.20
N PHE A 130 10.05 0.58 1.35
CA PHE A 130 10.78 -0.09 0.28
C PHE A 130 10.91 -1.58 0.59
N ASP A 131 10.69 -2.41 -0.42
CA ASP A 131 10.95 -3.84 -0.35
C ASP A 131 11.75 -4.28 -1.57
N ALA A 132 12.70 -5.17 -1.36
CA ALA A 132 13.52 -5.74 -2.40
C ALA A 132 13.67 -7.25 -2.20
N SER A 133 13.64 -7.98 -3.30
CA SER A 133 13.99 -9.39 -3.38
C SER A 133 14.86 -9.64 -4.60
N TYR A 134 15.89 -10.47 -4.42
CA TYR A 134 16.81 -10.80 -5.51
C TYR A 134 17.26 -12.25 -5.44
N ARG A 135 17.03 -13.00 -6.52
CA ARG A 135 17.47 -14.39 -6.68
C ARG A 135 18.96 -14.43 -7.04
N MET A 136 19.78 -14.48 -6.00
CA MET A 136 21.24 -14.52 -6.07
C MET A 136 21.75 -15.77 -6.79
N SER A 137 21.10 -16.92 -6.57
CA SER A 137 21.43 -18.18 -7.24
C SER A 137 20.21 -19.09 -7.37
N ARG A 138 20.39 -20.33 -7.87
CA ARG A 138 19.28 -21.27 -8.10
C ARG A 138 18.40 -21.48 -6.86
N HIS A 139 19.02 -21.58 -5.69
CA HIS A 139 18.32 -21.93 -4.44
C HIS A 139 18.33 -20.79 -3.43
N TRP A 140 18.92 -19.63 -3.73
CA TRP A 140 19.10 -18.55 -2.76
C TRP A 140 18.46 -17.25 -3.23
N THR A 141 17.61 -16.68 -2.38
CA THR A 141 16.98 -15.37 -2.58
C THR A 141 17.27 -14.48 -1.39
N GLY A 142 17.76 -13.27 -1.65
CA GLY A 142 17.95 -12.24 -0.63
C GLY A 142 16.74 -11.32 -0.56
N HIS A 143 16.47 -10.80 0.62
CA HIS A 143 15.37 -9.89 0.92
C HIS A 143 15.88 -8.68 1.70
N ALA A 144 15.36 -7.50 1.40
CA ALA A 144 15.59 -6.29 2.18
C ALA A 144 14.28 -5.50 2.27
N GLU A 145 14.05 -4.89 3.43
CA GLU A 145 12.91 -4.01 3.69
C GLU A 145 13.41 -2.77 4.45
N TRP A 146 12.82 -1.62 4.16
CA TRP A 146 13.12 -0.39 4.87
C TRP A 146 11.93 0.55 4.84
N ARG A 147 11.64 1.16 5.99
CA ARG A 147 10.54 2.10 6.19
C ARG A 147 11.07 3.36 6.88
N TYR A 148 10.68 4.52 6.37
CA TYR A 148 11.19 5.82 6.80
C TYR A 148 10.07 6.85 6.89
N ASP A 149 9.91 7.47 8.06
CA ASP A 149 9.01 8.61 8.26
C ASP A 149 9.80 9.90 8.02
N VAL A 150 9.48 10.57 6.91
CA VAL A 150 10.04 11.84 6.48
C VAL A 150 9.58 12.99 7.37
N ALA A 151 8.35 12.95 7.90
CA ALA A 151 7.84 14.02 8.76
C ALA A 151 8.56 14.05 10.11
N SER A 152 8.97 12.89 10.59
CA SER A 152 9.68 12.69 11.87
C SER A 152 11.20 12.53 11.71
N ASP A 153 11.71 12.56 10.46
CA ASP A 153 13.11 12.35 10.08
C ASP A 153 13.74 11.08 10.71
N GLU A 154 13.01 9.97 10.69
CA GLU A 154 13.43 8.74 11.34
C GLU A 154 13.13 7.48 10.53
N SER A 155 14.02 6.48 10.67
CA SER A 155 13.70 5.12 10.21
C SER A 155 12.65 4.53 11.15
N VAL A 156 11.64 3.87 10.58
CA VAL A 156 10.59 3.17 11.32
C VAL A 156 10.95 1.70 11.50
N GLU A 157 11.35 1.06 10.40
CA GLU A 157 11.65 -0.37 10.34
C GLU A 157 12.72 -0.65 9.29
N GLY A 158 13.55 -1.65 9.54
CA GLY A 158 14.52 -2.14 8.58
C GLY A 158 14.76 -3.62 8.77
N GLY A 159 14.91 -4.36 7.69
CA GLY A 159 15.07 -5.80 7.76
C GLY A 159 15.85 -6.38 6.59
N LEU A 160 16.50 -7.49 6.87
CA LEU A 160 17.27 -8.27 5.91
C LEU A 160 16.91 -9.73 6.08
N GLY A 161 16.84 -10.46 4.96
CA GLY A 161 16.52 -11.87 4.99
C GLY A 161 17.19 -12.64 3.88
N VAL A 162 17.32 -13.94 4.10
CA VAL A 162 17.78 -14.89 3.09
C VAL A 162 16.89 -16.13 3.13
N THR A 163 16.48 -16.56 1.95
CA THR A 163 15.65 -17.73 1.73
C THR A 163 16.42 -18.75 0.92
N TYR A 164 16.55 -19.97 1.47
CA TYR A 164 16.97 -21.14 0.75
C TYR A 164 15.75 -21.95 0.31
N THR A 165 15.64 -22.24 -0.98
CA THR A 165 14.52 -22.98 -1.56
C THR A 165 15.04 -24.14 -2.39
N ASN A 166 14.54 -25.35 -2.10
CA ASN A 166 14.70 -26.53 -2.94
C ASN A 166 13.35 -27.25 -3.15
N GLU A 167 13.37 -28.50 -3.58
CA GLU A 167 12.17 -29.32 -3.80
C GLU A 167 11.36 -29.66 -2.58
N CYS A 168 12.01 -29.80 -1.43
CA CYS A 168 11.41 -30.31 -0.22
C CYS A 168 11.10 -29.17 0.75
N VAL A 169 11.97 -28.14 0.78
CA VAL A 169 11.97 -27.14 1.85
C VAL A 169 12.15 -25.72 1.34
N ASP A 170 11.55 -24.80 2.08
CA ASP A 170 11.83 -23.37 2.07
C ASP A 170 12.31 -22.99 3.48
N ILE A 171 13.54 -22.48 3.60
CA ILE A 171 14.13 -22.07 4.87
C ILE A 171 14.42 -20.58 4.78
N THR A 172 13.78 -19.78 5.63
CA THR A 172 13.96 -18.32 5.67
C THR A 172 14.59 -17.93 6.99
N LEU A 173 15.71 -17.22 6.94
CA LEU A 173 16.29 -16.51 8.07
C LEU A 173 16.12 -15.01 7.84
N LYS A 174 15.53 -14.32 8.81
CA LYS A 174 15.31 -12.86 8.76
C LYS A 174 15.76 -12.21 10.05
N ALA A 175 16.36 -11.03 9.92
CA ALA A 175 16.59 -10.09 11.01
C ALA A 175 15.83 -8.80 10.68
N SER A 176 15.00 -8.33 11.60
CA SER A 176 14.25 -7.08 11.48
C SER A 176 14.46 -6.23 12.72
N ARG A 177 14.51 -4.91 12.53
CA ARG A 177 14.63 -3.94 13.60
C ARG A 177 13.56 -2.88 13.45
N ARG A 178 12.77 -2.69 14.52
CA ARG A 178 11.93 -1.51 14.71
C ARG A 178 12.75 -0.47 15.44
N PHE A 179 12.80 0.74 14.88
CA PHE A 179 13.60 1.84 15.42
C PHE A 179 12.75 2.79 16.27
N THR A 180 11.47 2.92 15.95
CA THR A 180 10.55 3.83 16.63
C THR A 180 10.00 3.25 17.92
N SER A 181 9.72 4.13 18.88
CA SER A 181 8.96 3.84 20.09
C SER A 181 7.60 4.55 20.04
N SER A 182 6.56 3.93 20.57
CA SER A 182 5.26 4.56 20.81
C SER A 182 4.81 4.31 22.24
N THR A 183 3.61 4.76 22.60
CA THR A 183 3.00 4.53 23.93
C THR A 183 2.89 3.04 24.30
N ILE A 184 2.91 2.15 23.29
CA ILE A 184 2.73 0.70 23.44
C ILE A 184 3.85 -0.13 22.79
N LEU A 185 4.82 0.49 22.12
CA LEU A 185 5.90 -0.21 21.41
C LEU A 185 7.25 0.37 21.79
N THR A 186 8.21 -0.51 22.10
CA THR A 186 9.62 -0.13 22.28
C THR A 186 10.45 -0.63 21.09
N PRO A 187 11.55 0.04 20.73
CA PRO A 187 12.43 -0.41 19.66
C PRO A 187 12.92 -1.83 19.98
N SER A 188 12.79 -2.73 19.01
CA SER A 188 13.15 -4.14 19.15
C SER A 188 13.98 -4.61 17.97
N THR A 189 14.73 -5.69 18.17
CA THR A 189 15.39 -6.41 17.09
C THR A 189 14.99 -7.86 17.20
N ASP A 190 14.42 -8.37 16.14
CA ASP A 190 13.78 -9.67 16.07
C ASP A 190 14.51 -10.52 15.03
N PHE A 191 14.79 -11.77 15.41
CA PHE A 191 15.39 -12.76 14.53
C PHE A 191 14.39 -13.90 14.37
N SER A 192 14.08 -14.26 13.12
CA SER A 192 13.14 -15.34 12.83
C SER A 192 13.77 -16.38 11.91
N LEU A 193 13.59 -17.66 12.26
CA LEU A 193 13.86 -18.80 11.40
C LEU A 193 12.52 -19.48 11.08
N THR A 194 12.17 -19.50 9.80
CA THR A 194 10.94 -20.15 9.31
C THR A 194 11.31 -21.30 8.40
N VAL A 195 10.73 -22.48 8.64
CA VAL A 195 10.92 -23.68 7.80
C VAL A 195 9.56 -24.12 7.26
N GLY A 196 9.40 -24.05 5.93
CA GLY A 196 8.26 -24.56 5.19
C GLY A 196 8.60 -25.87 4.49
N LEU A 197 7.67 -26.83 4.49
CA LEU A 197 7.80 -28.11 3.80
C LEU A 197 6.90 -28.11 2.56
N ARG A 198 7.49 -28.22 1.36
CA ARG A 198 6.78 -28.10 0.08
C ARG A 198 6.10 -29.40 -0.37
N GLY A 199 6.34 -30.51 0.32
CA GLY A 199 5.94 -31.87 -0.09
C GLY A 199 4.58 -32.36 0.40
N PHE A 200 3.74 -31.52 1.03
CA PHE A 200 2.45 -31.94 1.62
C PHE A 200 1.21 -31.51 0.81
N ALA A 201 1.38 -30.92 -0.39
CA ALA A 201 0.27 -30.51 -1.25
C ALA A 201 -0.20 -31.65 -2.18
N THR A 202 -1.50 -31.93 -2.20
CA THR A 202 -2.12 -32.97 -3.05
C THR A 202 -2.14 -32.57 -4.53
N ARG A 203 -1.37 -33.31 -5.35
CA ARG A 203 -1.36 -33.43 -6.83
C ARG A 203 -2.26 -32.51 -7.68
N THR A 204 -1.63 -31.62 -8.46
CA THR A 204 -2.00 -31.40 -9.88
C THR A 204 -0.75 -31.53 -10.74
N SER A 205 -0.81 -32.39 -11.74
CA SER A 205 0.31 -32.82 -12.57
C SER A 205 0.73 -31.75 -13.59
N ASP A 206 1.99 -31.31 -13.53
CA ASP A 206 2.70 -30.86 -14.73
C ASP A 206 3.84 -31.82 -15.05
N ALA A 207 3.73 -32.40 -16.24
CA ALA A 207 4.71 -33.27 -16.84
C ALA A 207 5.79 -32.41 -17.48
N ASN A 208 6.90 -32.18 -16.76
CA ASN A 208 8.26 -32.29 -17.30
C ASN A 208 9.30 -32.12 -16.19
N TYR A 209 9.99 -33.25 -15.92
CA TYR A 209 11.17 -33.46 -15.07
C TYR A 209 11.03 -33.42 -13.54
N ALA A 210 11.44 -34.55 -12.96
CA ALA A 210 11.01 -35.14 -11.70
C ALA A 210 11.95 -34.84 -10.52
N ARG A 211 11.43 -35.04 -9.32
CA ARG A 211 12.23 -35.23 -8.10
C ARG A 211 11.49 -36.21 -7.18
N THR A 212 12.13 -36.88 -6.23
CA THR A 212 11.43 -37.53 -5.11
C THR A 212 12.01 -36.99 -3.79
N CYS A 213 11.29 -36.36 -2.85
CA CYS A 213 10.40 -35.20 -2.99
C CYS A 213 10.18 -34.75 -4.43
N ARG A 214 9.12 -35.07 -5.17
CA ARG A 214 7.87 -35.84 -5.04
C ARG A 214 7.81 -37.03 -4.07
N LYS A 215 6.71 -37.11 -3.35
CA LYS A 215 5.59 -37.90 -3.86
C LYS A 215 4.39 -37.00 -4.02
#